data_AF-A0AAE1QHF4-F1
#
_entry.id   AF-A0AAE1QHF4-F1
#
_cell.length_a   1.000
_cell.length_b   1.000
_cell.length_c   1.000
_cell.angle_alpha   90.00
_cell.angle_beta   90.00
_cell.angle_gamma   90.00
#
_symmetry.space_group_name_H-M   'P 1'
#
loop_
_entity.id
_entity.type
_entity.pdbx_description
1 polymer ?
#
loop_
_entity_poly.entity_id
_entity_poly.type
_entity_poly.pdbx_seq_one_letter_code
_entity_poly.pdbx_strand_id
1 'polypeptide(L)'
;MWDRADWSSLRKDLQRTDWGAILTGCADEKARAFTERLKSLQRQHVPHRQYTSRPTDQPWFGYRCRLAAERKYSAWLRFKRNPTLRNNTLHREACRSMRATSMWAQRRWENDFRSKLCGPGVGSKTWWSLIKERQGNSHMETIPPLTRIDGTTATSSKEKADLLADIFSTKMTVADPNRPPPQLAQECDQEITMVEVTQGKVEHLLRAVDVRKASGPDDVSPQVLRDCSSAFDRVWHAVRSE
;
A
#
# COMPACT_ATOMS: atom_id res chain seq x y z
N MET A 1 -7.96 -10.44 -2.29
CA MET A 1 -8.64 -10.03 -1.03
C MET A 1 -9.69 -9.00 -1.35
N TRP A 2 -9.35 -8.03 -2.19
CA TRP A 2 -10.25 -7.09 -2.86
C TRP A 2 -11.47 -7.73 -3.53
N ASP A 3 -11.38 -8.97 -4.01
CA ASP A 3 -12.51 -9.72 -4.59
C ASP A 3 -13.61 -10.05 -3.56
N ARG A 4 -13.32 -9.89 -2.26
CA ARG A 4 -14.26 -10.09 -1.16
C ARG A 4 -14.71 -8.77 -0.51
N ALA A 5 -14.33 -7.63 -1.08
CA ALA A 5 -14.78 -6.33 -0.58
C ALA A 5 -16.26 -6.12 -0.86
N ASP A 6 -17.01 -5.58 0.11
CA ASP A 6 -18.39 -5.18 -0.08
C ASP A 6 -18.46 -3.78 -0.71
N TRP A 7 -18.24 -3.74 -2.02
CA TRP A 7 -18.30 -2.50 -2.80
C TRP A 7 -19.67 -1.84 -2.76
N SER A 8 -20.74 -2.63 -2.58
CA SER A 8 -22.10 -2.11 -2.58
C SER A 8 -22.36 -1.29 -1.31
N SER A 9 -21.96 -1.80 -0.15
CA SER A 9 -22.07 -1.11 1.13
C SER A 9 -21.09 0.06 1.21
N LEU A 10 -19.85 -0.10 0.71
CA LEU A 10 -18.88 1.00 0.68
C LEU A 10 -19.44 2.20 -0.10
N ARG A 11 -19.95 2.00 -1.33
CA ARG A 11 -20.53 3.08 -2.14
C ARG A 11 -21.73 3.73 -1.45
N LYS A 12 -22.62 2.93 -0.84
CA LYS A 12 -23.77 3.45 -0.10
C LYS A 12 -23.35 4.33 1.08
N ASP A 13 -22.39 3.89 1.87
CA ASP A 13 -21.91 4.66 3.03
C ASP A 13 -21.15 5.92 2.59
N LEU A 14 -20.44 5.85 1.46
CA LEU A 14 -19.78 7.01 0.86
C LEU A 14 -20.81 8.07 0.41
N GLN A 15 -21.92 7.66 -0.19
CA GLN A 15 -23.02 8.56 -0.57
C GLN A 15 -23.81 9.09 0.65
N ARG A 16 -23.94 8.30 1.72
CA ARG A 16 -24.65 8.71 2.95
C ARG A 16 -23.84 9.62 3.85
N THR A 17 -22.53 9.70 3.63
CA THR A 17 -21.64 10.55 4.41
C THR A 17 -22.01 12.01 4.17
N ASP A 18 -22.18 12.77 5.26
CA ASP A 18 -22.42 14.21 5.21
C ASP A 18 -21.09 14.94 4.94
N TRP A 19 -20.77 15.10 3.66
CA TRP A 19 -19.54 15.75 3.24
C TRP A 19 -19.51 17.25 3.53
N GLY A 20 -20.67 17.91 3.59
CA GLY A 20 -20.74 19.34 3.94
C GLY A 20 -20.30 19.59 5.39
N ALA A 21 -20.66 18.68 6.31
CA ALA A 21 -20.24 18.77 7.70
C ALA A 21 -18.78 18.36 7.94
N ILE A 22 -18.19 17.52 7.06
CA ILE A 22 -16.85 16.97 7.24
C ILE A 22 -15.78 17.79 6.51
N LEU A 23 -16.09 18.33 5.34
CA LEU A 23 -15.14 19.08 4.50
C LEU A 23 -15.15 20.56 4.85
N THR A 24 -14.81 20.86 6.11
CA THR A 24 -14.72 22.22 6.64
C THR A 24 -13.28 22.69 6.74
N GLY A 25 -13.06 24.01 6.71
CA GLY A 25 -11.75 24.62 6.97
C GLY A 25 -10.92 24.84 5.70
N CYS A 26 -9.60 24.89 5.83
CA CYS A 26 -8.72 25.11 4.68
C CYS A 26 -8.60 23.85 3.79
N ALA A 27 -8.02 24.00 2.59
CA ALA A 27 -7.88 22.91 1.62
C ALA A 27 -7.19 21.66 2.22
N ASP A 28 -6.15 21.85 3.05
CA ASP A 28 -5.43 20.76 3.70
C ASP A 28 -6.29 20.02 4.74
N GLU A 29 -7.12 20.75 5.48
CA GLU A 29 -8.05 20.17 6.46
C GLU A 29 -9.13 19.34 5.77
N LYS A 30 -9.69 19.85 4.67
CA LYS A 30 -10.65 19.12 3.83
C LYS A 30 -10.05 17.86 3.24
N ALA A 31 -8.83 17.95 2.68
CA ALA A 31 -8.13 16.81 2.11
C ALA A 31 -7.86 15.73 3.16
N ARG A 32 -7.42 16.14 4.36
CA ARG A 32 -7.21 15.21 5.49
C ARG A 32 -8.52 14.55 5.94
N ALA A 33 -9.59 15.32 6.09
CA ALA A 33 -10.90 14.81 6.51
C ALA A 33 -11.48 13.83 5.48
N PHE A 34 -11.38 14.16 4.19
CA PHE A 34 -11.72 13.26 3.09
C PHE A 34 -10.95 11.93 3.17
N THR A 35 -9.63 12.03 3.32
CA THR A 35 -8.72 10.89 3.35
C THR A 35 -9.03 9.96 4.53
N GLU A 36 -9.17 10.52 5.73
CA GLU A 36 -9.46 9.73 6.93
C GLU A 36 -10.84 9.06 6.87
N ARG A 37 -11.85 9.77 6.33
CA ARG A 37 -13.17 9.17 6.12
C ARG A 37 -13.10 8.02 5.13
N LEU A 38 -12.40 8.19 4.01
CA LEU A 38 -12.24 7.15 3.00
C LEU A 38 -11.49 5.92 3.55
N LYS A 39 -10.43 6.13 4.33
CA LYS A 39 -9.70 5.04 5.02
C LYS A 39 -10.56 4.29 6.02
N SER A 40 -11.43 5.01 6.74
CA SER A 40 -12.39 4.39 7.66
C SER A 40 -13.34 3.44 6.92
N LEU A 41 -13.96 3.92 5.83
CA LEU A 41 -14.84 3.11 4.98
C LEU A 41 -14.11 1.93 4.33
N GLN A 42 -12.88 2.15 3.85
CA GLN A 42 -12.03 1.09 3.31
C GLN A 42 -11.81 -0.02 4.35
N ARG A 43 -11.44 0.33 5.59
CA ARG A 43 -11.22 -0.67 6.67
C ARG A 43 -12.50 -1.43 7.03
N GLN A 44 -13.65 -0.77 6.99
CA GLN A 44 -14.94 -1.37 7.34
C GLN A 44 -15.41 -2.40 6.30
N HIS A 45 -15.24 -2.09 5.01
CA HIS A 45 -15.87 -2.85 3.93
C HIS A 45 -14.89 -3.72 3.12
N VAL A 46 -13.58 -3.51 3.27
CA VAL A 46 -12.54 -4.30 2.60
C VAL A 46 -11.89 -5.25 3.61
N PRO A 47 -12.02 -6.58 3.42
CA PRO A 47 -11.33 -7.54 4.27
C PRO A 47 -9.82 -7.33 4.23
N HIS A 48 -9.25 -6.95 5.37
CA HIS A 48 -7.82 -6.77 5.54
C HIS A 48 -7.28 -7.71 6.61
N ARG A 49 -5.98 -8.00 6.53
CA ARG A 49 -5.29 -8.81 7.54
C ARG A 49 -3.87 -8.32 7.67
N GLN A 50 -3.47 -8.04 8.90
CA GLN A 50 -2.08 -7.75 9.21
C GLN A 50 -1.32 -9.06 9.44
N TYR A 51 -0.11 -9.14 8.90
CA TYR A 51 0.80 -10.24 9.18
C TYR A 51 2.21 -9.68 9.33
N THR A 52 2.97 -10.24 10.27
CA THR A 52 4.37 -9.89 10.47
C THR A 52 5.23 -10.68 9.50
N SER A 53 5.75 -10.08 8.43
CA SER A 53 6.80 -10.70 7.61
C SER A 53 8.18 -10.33 8.13
N ARG A 54 9.10 -11.29 8.19
CA ARG A 54 10.51 -11.04 8.47
C ARG A 54 11.28 -10.99 7.15
N PRO A 55 12.33 -10.16 7.03
CA PRO A 55 13.19 -10.15 5.83
C PRO A 55 13.83 -11.51 5.51
N THR A 56 14.01 -12.35 6.53
CA THR A 56 14.57 -13.71 6.40
C THR A 56 13.52 -14.77 6.06
N ASP A 57 12.23 -14.41 6.08
CA ASP A 57 11.18 -15.35 5.70
C ASP A 57 11.29 -15.64 4.20
N GLN A 58 11.11 -16.92 3.85
CA GLN A 58 11.12 -17.32 2.45
C GLN A 58 9.91 -16.72 1.70
N PRO A 59 10.00 -16.43 0.38
CA PRO A 59 8.90 -15.83 -0.39
C PRO A 59 7.57 -16.62 -0.34
N TRP A 60 7.65 -17.94 -0.19
CA TRP A 60 6.51 -18.84 -0.05
C TRP A 60 5.97 -18.95 1.39
N PHE A 61 6.67 -18.38 2.38
CA PHE A 61 6.30 -18.44 3.79
C PHE A 61 5.21 -17.40 4.14
N GLY A 62 3.97 -17.74 3.77
CA GLY A 62 2.82 -16.90 4.05
C GLY A 62 2.22 -17.08 5.45
N TYR A 63 1.13 -16.36 5.71
CA TYR A 63 0.38 -16.40 6.98
C TYR A 63 0.04 -17.82 7.46
N ARG A 64 -0.36 -18.72 6.56
CA ARG A 64 -0.72 -20.11 6.91
C ARG A 64 0.48 -20.86 7.50
N CYS A 65 1.67 -20.69 6.91
CA CYS A 65 2.90 -21.29 7.42
C CYS A 65 3.26 -20.72 8.79
N ARG A 66 3.08 -19.40 9.00
CA ARG A 66 3.33 -18.76 10.29
C ARG A 66 2.43 -19.30 11.39
N LEU A 67 1.12 -19.38 11.13
CA LEU A 67 0.16 -19.96 12.08
C LEU A 67 0.48 -21.43 12.41
N ALA A 68 0.88 -22.22 11.42
CA ALA A 68 1.27 -23.61 11.64
C ALA A 68 2.59 -23.72 12.43
N ALA A 69 3.55 -22.83 12.20
CA ALA A 69 4.81 -22.75 12.95
C ALA A 69 4.58 -22.37 14.41
N GLU A 70 3.72 -21.37 14.67
CA GLU A 70 3.30 -20.97 16.02
C GLU A 70 2.62 -22.12 16.75
N ARG A 71 1.65 -22.80 16.11
CA ARG A 71 0.98 -23.97 16.69
C ARG A 71 1.96 -25.09 17.03
N LYS A 72 2.93 -25.37 16.15
CA LYS A 72 4.00 -26.34 16.41
C LYS A 72 4.82 -25.93 17.63
N TYR A 73 5.22 -24.66 17.72
CA TYR A 73 6.01 -24.14 18.83
C TYR A 73 5.24 -24.18 20.16
N SER A 74 3.98 -23.76 20.18
CA SER A 74 3.12 -23.85 21.36
C SER A 74 2.90 -25.30 21.83
N ALA A 75 2.69 -26.23 20.89
CA ALA A 75 2.56 -27.65 21.20
C ALA A 75 3.86 -28.24 21.76
N TRP A 76 5.01 -27.83 21.22
CA TRP A 76 6.32 -28.20 21.75
C TRP A 76 6.55 -27.67 23.17
N LEU A 77 6.25 -26.39 23.44
CA LEU A 77 6.36 -25.83 24.80
C LEU A 77 5.48 -26.57 25.80
N ARG A 78 4.24 -26.93 25.40
CA ARG A 78 3.32 -27.71 26.23
C ARG A 78 3.86 -29.10 26.53
N PHE A 79 4.42 -29.78 25.53
CA PHE A 79 5.07 -31.08 25.71
C PHE A 79 6.31 -30.99 26.58
N LYS A 80 7.18 -29.99 26.36
CA LYS A 80 8.39 -29.75 27.16
C LYS A 80 8.07 -29.50 28.63
N ARG A 81 7.01 -28.73 28.92
CA ARG A 81 6.55 -28.45 30.29
C ARG A 81 5.93 -29.66 30.96
N ASN A 82 5.20 -30.49 30.20
CA ASN A 82 4.47 -31.62 30.75
C ASN A 82 4.44 -32.80 29.74
N PRO A 83 5.42 -33.72 29.81
CA PRO A 83 5.68 -34.73 28.78
C PRO A 83 4.73 -35.93 28.89
N THR A 84 3.45 -35.72 28.58
CA THR A 84 2.44 -36.77 28.51
C THR A 84 2.31 -37.35 27.09
N LEU A 85 1.76 -38.57 26.97
CA LEU A 85 1.47 -39.17 25.66
C LEU A 85 0.58 -38.26 24.80
N ARG A 86 -0.45 -37.67 25.39
CA ARG A 86 -1.34 -36.71 24.72
C ARG A 86 -0.60 -35.46 24.22
N ASN A 87 0.31 -34.90 25.01
CA ASN A 87 1.06 -33.72 24.57
C ASN A 87 2.06 -34.07 23.46
N ASN A 88 2.66 -35.27 23.51
CA ASN A 88 3.52 -35.79 22.44
C ASN A 88 2.73 -35.99 21.13
N THR A 89 1.54 -36.59 21.19
CA THR A 89 0.69 -36.77 19.99
C THR A 89 0.29 -35.44 19.37
N LEU A 90 -0.18 -34.48 20.18
CA LEU A 90 -0.51 -33.12 19.71
C LEU A 90 0.69 -32.41 19.09
N HIS A 91 1.89 -32.55 19.68
CA HIS A 91 3.11 -31.98 19.11
C HIS A 91 3.45 -32.63 17.76
N ARG A 92 3.39 -33.96 17.66
CA ARG A 92 3.63 -34.69 16.40
C ARG A 92 2.63 -34.31 15.31
N GLU A 93 1.36 -34.14 15.66
CA GLU A 93 0.32 -33.66 14.74
C GLU A 93 0.62 -32.25 14.25
N ALA A 94 0.99 -31.33 15.15
CA ALA A 94 1.38 -29.98 14.76
C ALA A 94 2.62 -29.97 13.86
N CYS A 95 3.60 -30.85 14.10
CA CYS A 95 4.75 -31.04 13.21
C CYS A 95 4.34 -31.52 11.81
N ARG A 96 3.46 -32.52 11.72
CA ARG A 96 2.92 -33.01 10.43
C ARG A 96 2.15 -31.92 9.70
N SER A 97 1.29 -31.19 10.41
CA SER A 97 0.51 -30.08 9.87
C SER A 97 1.41 -28.96 9.33
N MET A 98 2.46 -28.59 10.06
CA MET A 98 3.46 -27.62 9.60
C MET A 98 4.17 -28.09 8.33
N ARG A 99 4.63 -29.35 8.30
CA ARG A 99 5.30 -29.90 7.11
C ARG A 99 4.37 -29.90 5.89
N ALA A 100 3.12 -30.34 6.05
CA ALA A 100 2.12 -30.33 4.98
C ALA A 100 1.83 -28.92 4.48
N THR A 101 1.68 -27.96 5.40
CA THR A 101 1.40 -26.55 5.08
C THR A 101 2.56 -25.91 4.32
N SER A 102 3.81 -26.16 4.75
CA SER A 102 5.00 -25.66 4.05
C SER A 102 5.14 -26.25 2.64
N MET A 103 4.95 -27.58 2.49
CA MET A 103 5.01 -28.22 1.16
C MET A 103 3.93 -27.69 0.22
N TRP A 104 2.70 -27.51 0.72
CA TRP A 104 1.63 -26.89 -0.06
C TRP A 104 1.98 -25.46 -0.48
N ALA A 105 2.51 -24.66 0.45
CA ALA A 105 2.86 -23.27 0.18
C ALA A 105 3.99 -23.14 -0.86
N GLN A 106 5.02 -23.99 -0.76
CA GLN A 106 6.10 -24.07 -1.76
C GLN A 106 5.56 -24.43 -3.14
N ARG A 107 4.79 -25.51 -3.26
CA ARG A 107 4.20 -25.94 -4.53
C ARG A 107 3.30 -24.87 -5.14
N ARG A 108 2.47 -24.23 -4.32
CA ARG A 108 1.61 -23.14 -4.76
C ARG A 108 2.45 -21.98 -5.30
N TRP A 109 3.46 -21.54 -4.56
CA TRP A 109 4.33 -20.44 -4.98
C TRP A 109 5.06 -20.76 -6.29
N GLU A 110 5.57 -21.99 -6.45
CA GLU A 110 6.20 -22.43 -7.70
C GLU A 110 5.21 -22.43 -8.88
N ASN A 111 3.98 -22.91 -8.66
CA ASN A 111 2.95 -22.91 -9.69
C ASN A 111 2.52 -21.49 -10.06
N ASP A 112 2.34 -20.61 -9.07
CA ASP A 112 2.03 -19.19 -9.28
C ASP A 112 3.18 -18.51 -10.06
N PHE A 113 4.44 -18.81 -9.72
CA PHE A 113 5.61 -18.30 -10.43
C PHE A 113 5.65 -18.79 -11.89
N ARG A 114 5.47 -20.10 -12.13
CA ARG A 114 5.39 -20.67 -13.48
C ARG A 114 4.25 -20.06 -14.30
N SER A 115 3.07 -19.92 -13.70
CA SER A 115 1.92 -19.31 -14.35
C SER A 115 2.16 -17.84 -14.71
N LYS A 116 2.87 -17.09 -13.86
CA LYS A 116 3.24 -15.70 -14.14
C LYS A 116 4.35 -15.59 -15.19
N LEU A 117 5.19 -16.61 -15.35
CA LEU A 117 6.26 -16.62 -16.35
C LEU A 117 5.73 -17.02 -17.73
N CYS A 118 4.83 -18.02 -17.78
CA CYS A 118 4.30 -18.60 -19.02
C CYS A 118 2.89 -18.09 -19.39
N GLY A 119 2.34 -17.13 -18.63
CA GLY A 119 0.99 -16.62 -18.84
C GLY A 119 0.84 -15.85 -20.15
N PRO A 120 -0.36 -15.83 -20.76
CA PRO A 120 -0.63 -14.96 -21.89
C PRO A 120 -0.51 -13.48 -21.46
N GLY A 121 0.23 -12.68 -22.23
CA GLY A 121 0.38 -11.24 -21.96
C GLY A 121 1.40 -10.85 -20.89
N VAL A 122 2.36 -11.74 -20.56
CA VAL A 122 3.48 -11.37 -19.68
C VAL A 122 4.34 -10.32 -20.37
N GLY A 123 4.15 -9.06 -19.98
CA GLY A 123 4.95 -7.95 -20.50
C GLY A 123 6.43 -8.07 -20.11
N SER A 124 7.30 -7.52 -20.96
CA SER A 124 8.77 -7.54 -20.79
C SER A 124 9.22 -7.19 -19.36
N LYS A 125 8.62 -6.17 -18.74
CA LYS A 125 8.91 -5.77 -17.34
C LYS A 125 8.67 -6.89 -16.33
N THR A 126 7.50 -7.54 -16.41
CA THR A 126 7.13 -8.63 -15.49
C THR A 126 8.05 -9.83 -15.69
N TRP A 127 8.35 -10.17 -16.96
CA TRP A 127 9.27 -11.24 -17.29
C TRP A 127 10.66 -11.01 -16.69
N TRP A 128 11.27 -9.85 -16.96
CA TRP A 128 12.60 -9.50 -16.44
C TRP A 128 12.64 -9.42 -14.91
N SER A 129 11.56 -8.98 -14.28
CA SER A 129 11.44 -8.97 -12.81
C SER A 129 11.50 -10.38 -12.23
N LEU A 130 10.74 -11.32 -12.79
CA LEU A 130 10.67 -12.72 -12.31
C LEU A 130 12.00 -13.44 -12.50
N ILE A 131 12.68 -13.22 -13.63
CA ILE A 131 14.00 -13.81 -13.89
C ILE A 131 15.05 -13.27 -12.92
N LYS A 132 15.09 -11.96 -12.69
CA LYS A 132 16.03 -11.35 -11.73
C LYS A 132 15.79 -11.83 -10.29
N GLU A 133 14.52 -12.01 -9.90
CA GLU A 133 14.16 -12.60 -8.61
C GLU A 133 14.73 -14.03 -8.46
N ARG A 134 14.62 -14.85 -9.52
CA ARG A 134 15.18 -16.21 -9.53
C ARG A 134 16.70 -16.27 -9.52
N GLN A 135 17.36 -15.30 -10.16
CA GLN A 135 18.81 -15.18 -10.20
C GLN A 135 19.41 -14.63 -8.89
N GLY A 136 18.59 -14.15 -7.95
CA GLY A 136 19.06 -13.49 -6.73
C GLY A 136 19.54 -12.05 -6.95
N ASN A 137 19.33 -11.48 -8.13
CA ASN A 137 19.68 -10.10 -8.48
C ASN A 137 18.58 -9.09 -8.09
N SER A 138 17.79 -9.38 -7.06
CA SER A 138 16.59 -8.60 -6.71
C SER A 138 16.85 -7.38 -5.83
N HIS A 139 18.06 -7.21 -5.28
CA HIS A 139 18.35 -6.13 -4.35
C HIS A 139 19.72 -5.50 -4.62
N MET A 140 19.70 -4.44 -5.43
CA MET A 140 20.69 -3.37 -5.30
C MET A 140 19.91 -2.19 -4.74
N GLU A 141 20.13 -1.84 -3.47
CA GLU A 141 19.67 -0.54 -2.98
C GLU A 141 20.29 0.52 -3.89
N THR A 142 19.47 1.22 -4.66
CA THR A 142 19.95 2.22 -5.61
C THR A 142 20.59 3.41 -4.89
N ILE A 143 20.24 3.62 -3.62
CA ILE A 143 20.74 4.70 -2.78
C ILE A 143 21.47 4.07 -1.57
N PRO A 144 22.78 4.32 -1.40
CA PRO A 144 23.54 3.84 -0.26
C PRO A 144 23.03 4.45 1.06
N PRO A 145 23.43 3.93 2.23
CA PRO A 145 23.13 4.56 3.51
C PRO A 145 23.53 6.04 3.51
N LEU A 146 22.64 6.91 4.00
CA LEU A 146 22.88 8.35 4.05
C LEU A 146 23.26 8.77 5.48
N THR A 147 24.23 9.65 5.63
CA THR A 147 24.63 10.17 6.93
C THR A 147 23.77 11.37 7.31
N ARG A 148 23.22 11.38 8.52
CA ARG A 148 22.49 12.50 9.11
C ARG A 148 23.46 13.52 9.71
N ILE A 149 22.96 14.73 9.97
CA ILE A 149 23.74 15.83 10.58
C ILE A 149 24.24 15.45 11.98
N ASP A 150 23.48 14.64 12.72
CA ASP A 150 23.85 14.14 14.05
C ASP A 150 24.89 12.99 14.04
N GLY A 151 25.39 12.61 12.85
CA GLY A 151 26.35 11.52 12.68
C GLY A 151 25.73 10.12 12.61
N THR A 152 24.41 9.97 12.77
CA THR A 152 23.72 8.69 12.60
C THR A 152 23.47 8.36 11.13
N THR A 153 23.15 7.10 10.83
CA THR A 153 22.96 6.65 9.43
C THR A 153 21.50 6.30 9.14
N ALA A 154 20.97 6.85 8.06
CA ALA A 154 19.69 6.46 7.47
C ALA A 154 19.88 5.25 6.56
N THR A 155 19.30 4.12 6.96
CA THR A 155 19.50 2.83 6.27
C THR A 155 18.25 2.34 5.56
N SER A 156 17.07 2.57 6.13
CA SER A 156 15.81 2.19 5.48
C SER A 156 15.39 3.18 4.39
N SER A 157 14.63 2.72 3.39
CA SER A 157 14.13 3.59 2.31
C SER A 157 13.28 4.76 2.84
N LYS A 158 12.51 4.52 3.91
CA LYS A 158 11.73 5.56 4.59
C LYS A 158 12.64 6.60 5.22
N GLU A 159 13.60 6.18 6.04
CA GLU A 159 14.55 7.11 6.67
C GLU A 159 15.32 7.94 5.65
N LYS A 160 15.75 7.31 4.53
CA LYS A 160 16.44 8.01 3.44
C LYS A 160 15.54 9.06 2.78
N ALA A 161 14.28 8.72 2.49
CA ALA A 161 13.32 9.64 1.88
C ALA A 161 12.98 10.80 2.82
N ASP A 162 12.70 10.51 4.09
CA ASP A 162 12.38 11.52 5.11
C ASP A 162 13.57 12.48 5.32
N LEU A 163 14.80 11.96 5.37
CA LEU A 163 16.02 12.77 5.48
C LEU A 163 16.20 13.69 4.26
N LEU A 164 16.01 13.18 3.04
CA LEU A 164 16.11 13.99 1.83
C LEU A 164 15.05 15.08 1.79
N ALA A 165 13.81 14.76 2.18
CA ALA A 165 12.72 15.73 2.27
C ALA A 165 13.06 16.87 3.23
N ASP A 166 13.58 16.56 4.42
CA ASP A 166 13.98 17.55 5.44
C ASP A 166 15.16 18.44 4.98
N ILE A 167 16.15 17.84 4.33
CA ILE A 167 17.26 18.59 3.72
C ILE A 167 16.73 19.53 2.65
N PHE A 168 15.86 19.05 1.75
CA PHE A 168 15.32 19.88 0.68
C PHE A 168 14.43 21.00 1.23
N SER A 169 13.56 20.75 2.20
CA SER A 169 12.74 21.81 2.81
C SER A 169 13.61 22.89 3.45
N THR A 170 14.71 22.51 4.09
CA THR A 170 15.64 23.47 4.71
C THR A 170 16.34 24.34 3.65
N LYS A 171 16.66 23.78 2.47
CA LYS A 171 17.35 24.49 1.39
C LYS A 171 16.40 25.29 0.49
N MET A 172 15.12 24.92 0.43
CA MET A 172 14.08 25.59 -0.36
C MET A 172 13.42 26.72 0.45
N THR A 173 14.23 27.65 0.94
CA THR A 173 13.76 28.84 1.66
C THR A 173 14.00 30.09 0.82
N VAL A 174 12.99 30.96 0.73
CA VAL A 174 13.12 32.27 0.11
C VAL A 174 13.54 33.24 1.21
N ALA A 175 14.77 33.75 1.14
CA ALA A 175 15.36 34.60 2.20
C ALA A 175 14.59 35.91 2.44
N ASP A 176 13.89 36.42 1.41
CA ASP A 176 13.03 37.59 1.50
C ASP A 176 11.67 37.25 0.87
N PRO A 177 10.60 37.07 1.67
CA PRO A 177 9.25 36.76 1.19
C PRO A 177 8.67 37.81 0.25
N ASN A 178 9.18 39.05 0.30
CA ASN A 178 8.74 40.15 -0.55
C ASN A 178 9.60 40.27 -1.81
N ARG A 179 10.66 39.47 -1.95
CA ARG A 179 11.49 39.48 -3.14
C ARG A 179 10.64 39.07 -4.34
N PRO A 180 10.57 39.89 -5.41
CA PRO A 180 9.82 39.51 -6.58
C PRO A 180 10.40 38.21 -7.17
N PRO A 181 9.54 37.27 -7.60
CA PRO A 181 10.00 36.05 -8.24
C PRO A 181 10.84 36.40 -9.48
N PRO A 182 11.84 35.57 -9.84
CA PRO A 182 12.61 35.80 -11.05
C PRO A 182 11.66 35.85 -12.25
N GLN A 183 11.84 36.88 -13.08
CA GLN A 183 11.07 37.01 -14.31
C GLN A 183 11.60 35.96 -15.30
N LEU A 184 10.87 34.86 -15.41
CA LEU A 184 11.16 33.81 -16.39
C LEU A 184 10.72 34.31 -17.77
N ALA A 185 11.55 34.09 -18.79
CA ALA A 185 11.14 34.35 -20.16
C ALA A 185 9.97 33.42 -20.50
N GLN A 186 8.94 33.97 -21.15
CA GLN A 186 7.82 33.17 -21.62
C GLN A 186 8.30 32.30 -22.79
N GLU A 187 8.39 30.99 -22.55
CA GLU A 187 8.83 30.01 -23.56
C GLU A 187 7.67 29.53 -24.46
N CYS A 188 6.43 29.93 -24.16
CA CYS A 188 5.23 29.47 -24.85
C CYS A 188 4.17 30.58 -24.92
N ASP A 189 3.61 30.79 -26.12
CA ASP A 189 2.53 31.76 -26.36
C ASP A 189 1.16 31.32 -25.80
N GLN A 190 1.04 30.07 -25.33
CA GLN A 190 -0.19 29.54 -24.77
C GLN A 190 -0.18 29.60 -23.25
N GLU A 191 -1.24 30.19 -22.70
CA GLU A 191 -1.46 30.28 -21.25
C GLU A 191 -2.74 29.52 -20.86
N ILE A 192 -2.66 28.76 -19.77
CA ILE A 192 -3.85 28.15 -19.16
C ILE A 192 -4.42 29.16 -18.17
N THR A 193 -5.41 29.93 -18.62
CA THR A 193 -6.06 30.96 -17.80
C THR A 193 -7.16 30.38 -16.91
N MET A 194 -7.74 29.24 -17.30
CA MET A 194 -8.81 28.58 -16.56
C MET A 194 -8.70 27.06 -16.65
N VAL A 195 -8.72 26.40 -15.50
CA VAL A 195 -8.84 24.95 -15.40
C VAL A 195 -10.27 24.60 -15.01
N GLU A 196 -11.06 24.18 -15.98
CA GLU A 196 -12.42 23.73 -15.72
C GLU A 196 -12.41 22.28 -15.23
N VAL A 197 -12.68 22.10 -13.93
CA VAL A 197 -12.89 20.79 -13.33
C VAL A 197 -14.40 20.50 -13.30
N THR A 198 -14.81 19.37 -13.85
CA THR A 198 -16.21 18.91 -13.83
C THR A 198 -16.30 17.55 -13.16
N GLN A 199 -17.47 17.24 -12.60
CA GLN A 199 -17.73 15.94 -12.00
C GLN A 199 -17.42 14.78 -12.95
N GLY A 200 -17.85 14.88 -14.22
CA GLY A 200 -17.58 13.86 -15.23
C GLY A 200 -16.09 13.67 -15.52
N LYS A 201 -15.30 14.76 -15.55
CA LYS A 201 -13.84 14.68 -15.68
C LYS A 201 -13.22 13.97 -14.47
N VAL A 202 -13.65 14.29 -13.26
CA VAL A 202 -13.17 13.64 -12.03
C VAL A 202 -13.50 12.14 -12.04
N GLU A 203 -14.74 11.78 -12.35
CA GLU A 203 -15.15 10.38 -12.43
C GLU A 203 -14.35 9.61 -13.49
N HIS A 204 -14.14 10.20 -14.67
CA HIS A 204 -13.32 9.62 -15.73
C HIS A 204 -11.89 9.33 -15.26
N LEU A 205 -11.26 10.31 -14.61
CA LEU A 205 -9.90 10.17 -14.06
C LEU A 205 -9.85 9.07 -12.99
N LEU A 206 -10.82 9.02 -12.07
CA LEU A 206 -10.90 7.99 -11.03
C LEU A 206 -11.07 6.60 -11.64
N ARG A 207 -11.90 6.44 -12.67
CA ARG A 207 -12.08 5.17 -13.39
C ARG A 207 -10.81 4.71 -14.12
N ALA A 208 -9.98 5.65 -14.56
CA ALA A 208 -8.73 5.38 -15.28
C ALA A 208 -7.54 5.06 -14.35
N VAL A 209 -7.71 5.15 -13.03
CA VAL A 209 -6.66 4.84 -12.06
C VAL A 209 -6.17 3.39 -12.22
N ASP A 210 -4.86 3.21 -12.37
CA ASP A 210 -4.24 1.88 -12.45
C ASP A 210 -4.17 1.23 -11.06
N VAL A 211 -5.10 0.30 -10.82
CA VAL A 211 -5.21 -0.42 -9.54
C VAL A 211 -4.04 -1.34 -9.20
N ARG A 212 -3.12 -1.56 -10.15
CA ARG A 212 -1.91 -2.37 -9.91
C ARG A 212 -0.79 -1.56 -9.26
N LYS A 213 -0.92 -0.23 -9.19
CA LYS A 213 0.04 0.63 -8.51
C LYS A 213 -0.12 0.53 -7.00
N ALA A 214 0.98 0.78 -6.28
CA ALA A 214 0.97 0.83 -4.82
C ALA A 214 0.10 2.00 -4.33
N SER A 215 -0.50 1.84 -3.16
CA SER A 215 -1.11 2.96 -2.43
C SER A 215 -0.07 4.01 -2.10
N GLY A 216 -0.49 5.27 -2.06
CA GLY A 216 0.34 6.37 -1.62
C GLY A 216 0.57 6.35 -0.11
N PRO A 217 1.28 7.37 0.43
CA PRO A 217 1.50 7.52 1.87
C PRO A 217 0.21 7.75 2.68
N ASP A 218 -0.90 8.03 2.00
CA ASP A 218 -2.24 8.15 2.58
C ASP A 218 -2.88 6.78 2.90
N ASP A 219 -2.33 5.67 2.40
CA ASP A 219 -2.89 4.31 2.45
C ASP A 219 -4.28 4.17 1.80
N VAL A 220 -4.68 5.12 0.94
CA VAL A 220 -5.91 5.00 0.14
C VAL A 220 -5.61 4.11 -1.05
N SER A 221 -6.38 3.03 -1.19
CA SER A 221 -6.16 2.13 -2.31
C SER A 221 -6.66 2.73 -3.63
N PRO A 222 -5.85 2.65 -4.70
CA PRO A 222 -6.29 2.93 -6.08
C PRO A 222 -7.56 2.17 -6.48
N GLN A 223 -7.77 0.98 -5.91
CA GLN A 223 -8.93 0.15 -6.18
C GLN A 223 -10.21 0.72 -5.58
N VAL A 224 -10.13 1.34 -4.39
CA VAL A 224 -11.28 2.06 -3.79
C VAL A 224 -11.65 3.27 -4.64
N LEU A 225 -10.67 4.06 -5.09
CA LEU A 225 -10.89 5.23 -5.94
C LEU A 225 -11.60 4.86 -7.24
N ARG A 226 -11.13 3.81 -7.92
CA ARG A 226 -11.72 3.35 -9.17
C ARG A 226 -13.12 2.77 -8.97
N ASP A 227 -13.24 1.81 -8.06
CA ASP A 227 -14.48 1.04 -7.89
C ASP A 227 -15.59 1.89 -7.24
N CYS A 228 -15.26 3.00 -6.59
CA CYS A 228 -16.23 3.95 -6.02
C CYS A 228 -16.34 5.27 -6.80
N SER A 229 -15.73 5.37 -7.98
CA SER A 229 -15.72 6.57 -8.83
C SER A 229 -17.08 7.28 -8.95
N SER A 230 -18.15 6.54 -9.23
CA SER A 230 -19.51 7.09 -9.36
C SER A 230 -20.17 7.52 -8.03
N ALA A 231 -19.65 7.05 -6.89
CA ALA A 231 -20.19 7.39 -5.57
C ALA A 231 -19.64 8.73 -5.02
N PHE A 232 -18.56 9.26 -5.61
CA PHE A 232 -17.95 10.53 -5.19
C PHE A 232 -18.72 11.79 -5.59
N ASP A 233 -19.84 11.65 -6.29
CA ASP A 233 -20.72 12.75 -6.72
C ASP A 233 -21.07 13.73 -5.58
N ARG A 234 -21.47 13.20 -4.41
CA ARG A 234 -21.80 14.05 -3.26
C ARG A 234 -20.60 14.77 -2.65
N VAL A 235 -19.40 14.21 -2.80
CA VAL A 235 -18.15 14.88 -2.40
C VAL A 235 -17.91 16.09 -3.30
N TRP A 236 -18.10 15.91 -4.60
CA TRP A 236 -17.95 16.98 -5.58
C TRP A 236 -18.86 18.17 -5.27
N HIS A 237 -20.14 17.90 -4.99
CA HIS A 237 -21.09 18.96 -4.64
C HIS A 237 -20.70 19.70 -3.36
N ALA A 238 -20.28 19.00 -2.30
CA ALA A 238 -19.88 19.63 -1.05
C ALA A 238 -18.65 20.54 -1.17
N VAL A 239 -17.69 20.17 -2.03
CA VAL A 239 -16.48 20.99 -2.27
C VAL A 239 -16.79 22.25 -3.08
N ARG A 240 -17.81 22.21 -3.94
CA ARG A 240 -18.12 23.31 -4.88
C ARG A 240 -19.18 24.31 -4.35
N SER A 241 -19.78 24.02 -3.21
CA SER A 241 -20.76 24.88 -2.54
C SER A 241 -20.14 26.02 -1.69
N GLU A 242 -18.81 26.18 -1.75
CA GLU A 242 -18.06 27.36 -1.29
C GLU A 242 -17.52 28.16 -2.47
#